data_AF-A0AAN8EMH6-F1
#
_entry.id   AF-A0AAN8EMH6-F1
#
_cell.length_a   1.000
_cell.length_b   1.000
_cell.length_c   1.000
_cell.angle_alpha   90.00
_cell.angle_beta   90.00
_cell.angle_gamma   90.00
#
_symmetry.space_group_name_H-M   'P 1'
#
loop_
_entity.id
_entity.type
_entity.pdbx_description
1 polymer ?
#
loop_
_entity_poly.entity_id
_entity_poly.type
_entity_poly.pdbx_seq_one_letter_code
_entity_poly.pdbx_strand_id
1 'polypeptide(L)' 'MLCILLLIPGVLSQTLSPPITSRFKCLTNGCCDQHEWCRFWASIGECQLNEEWMSVNCQLACGTCLAGPATP' A
#
# COMPACT_ATOMS: atom_id res chain seq x y z
N MET A 1 5.72 31.18 31.36
CA MET A 1 4.30 30.80 31.13
C MET A 1 4.28 29.39 30.57
N LEU A 2 4.25 28.43 31.48
CA LEU A 2 4.17 27.00 31.22
C LEU A 2 2.71 26.60 31.47
N CYS A 3 1.94 26.37 30.41
CA CYS A 3 0.60 25.77 30.34
C CYS A 3 0.00 26.25 29.03
N ILE A 4 -0.14 25.40 27.99
CA ILE A 4 -1.42 25.01 27.31
C ILE A 4 -1.22 23.91 26.22
N LEU A 5 -0.09 23.19 26.13
CA LEU A 5 0.10 22.18 25.07
C LEU A 5 -0.07 20.71 25.50
N LEU A 6 -0.54 20.43 26.71
CA LEU A 6 -0.67 19.06 27.24
C LEU A 6 -2.11 18.49 27.26
N LEU A 7 -3.05 19.04 26.49
CA LEU A 7 -4.45 18.56 26.48
C LEU A 7 -4.95 17.98 25.15
N ILE A 8 -4.08 17.73 24.18
CA ILE A 8 -4.47 16.92 23.02
C ILE A 8 -3.88 15.51 23.23
N PRO A 9 -4.62 14.55 23.82
CA PRO A 9 -4.22 13.15 23.77
C PRO A 9 -4.22 12.70 22.30
N GLY A 10 -3.06 12.72 21.64
CA GLY A 10 -2.96 12.32 20.23
C GLY A 10 -1.79 12.90 19.42
N VAL A 11 -1.07 13.91 19.90
CA VAL A 11 0.00 14.56 19.10
C VAL A 11 1.36 13.83 19.16
N LEU A 12 1.38 12.56 19.61
CA LEU A 12 2.57 11.69 19.53
C LEU A 12 2.60 10.81 18.27
N SER A 13 1.70 11.04 17.32
CA SER A 13 1.65 10.26 16.07
C SER A 13 1.56 11.19 14.86
N GLN A 14 2.59 12.00 14.65
CA GLN A 14 2.86 12.55 13.31
C GLN A 14 3.30 11.39 12.42
N THR A 15 2.29 10.66 11.91
CA THR A 15 2.14 9.84 10.71
C THR A 15 3.35 9.57 9.80
N LEU A 16 4.50 9.18 10.34
CA LEU A 16 5.40 8.32 9.58
C LEU A 16 4.94 6.89 9.82
N SER A 17 4.06 6.46 8.92
CA SER A 17 3.63 5.09 8.69
C SER A 17 4.81 4.12 8.85
N PRO A 18 4.57 2.87 9.29
CA PRO A 18 5.62 1.86 9.48
C PRO A 18 6.58 1.75 8.28
N PRO A 19 7.84 1.32 8.49
CA PRO A 19 8.88 1.33 7.47
C PRO A 19 8.44 0.59 6.20
N ILE A 20 8.88 1.10 5.06
CA ILE A 20 8.54 0.69 3.68
C ILE A 20 8.68 -0.83 3.43
N THR A 21 9.44 -1.54 4.26
CA THR A 21 9.87 -2.91 3.99
C THR A 21 9.55 -3.85 5.15
N SER A 22 8.41 -4.53 5.04
CA SER A 22 8.23 -5.89 5.56
C SER A 22 7.22 -6.65 4.71
N ARG A 23 6.21 -5.96 4.19
CA ARG A 23 5.48 -6.20 2.93
C ARG A 23 4.99 -4.85 2.45
N PHE A 24 5.08 -4.54 1.14
CA PHE A 24 4.80 -3.19 0.65
C PHE A 24 3.30 -2.87 0.73
N LYS A 25 2.77 -1.95 -0.08
CA LYS A 25 1.37 -1.49 0.05
C LYS A 25 0.44 -2.71 0.03
N CYS A 26 -0.30 -2.94 1.12
CA CYS A 26 -1.17 -4.10 1.28
C CYS A 26 -2.57 -3.69 1.74
N LEU A 27 -3.58 -4.39 1.25
CA LEU A 27 -4.95 -4.39 1.76
C LEU A 27 -5.16 -5.56 2.74
N THR A 28 -6.19 -5.46 3.56
CA THR A 28 -6.53 -6.49 4.57
C THR A 28 -6.98 -7.82 3.97
N ASN A 29 -7.39 -7.82 2.69
CA ASN A 29 -7.74 -9.03 1.93
C ASN A 29 -6.52 -9.78 1.38
N GLY A 30 -5.30 -9.37 1.73
CA GLY A 30 -4.06 -9.98 1.25
C GLY A 30 -3.60 -9.47 -0.11
N CYS A 31 -4.31 -8.52 -0.73
CA CYS A 31 -3.83 -7.91 -1.96
C CYS A 31 -2.69 -6.93 -1.67
N CYS A 32 -1.54 -7.14 -2.30
CA CYS A 32 -0.34 -6.38 -2.01
C CYS A 32 0.45 -6.02 -3.27
N ASP A 33 1.07 -4.84 -3.23
CA ASP A 33 2.33 -4.62 -3.92
C ASP A 33 3.44 -5.26 -3.07
N GLN A 34 4.36 -5.92 -3.74
CA GLN A 34 5.49 -6.66 -3.20
C GLN A 34 6.82 -6.05 -3.67
N HIS A 35 6.77 -4.86 -4.28
CA HIS A 35 7.95 -4.10 -4.65
C HIS A 35 7.67 -2.59 -4.61
N GLU A 36 8.64 -1.78 -4.19
CA GLU A 36 8.50 -0.32 -4.09
C GLU A 36 8.32 0.37 -5.48
N TRP A 37 8.76 -0.30 -6.56
CA TRP A 37 8.67 0.20 -7.94
C TRP A 37 7.37 -0.19 -8.64
N CYS A 38 6.46 -0.92 -7.98
CA CYS A 38 5.23 -1.40 -8.61
C CYS A 38 4.43 -0.28 -9.29
N ARG A 39 4.32 0.90 -8.67
CA ARG A 39 3.66 2.06 -9.28
C ARG A 39 4.38 2.59 -10.51
N PHE A 40 5.71 2.66 -10.46
CA PHE A 40 6.51 3.14 -11.58
C PHE A 40 6.40 2.17 -12.76
N TRP A 41 6.59 0.89 -12.52
CA TRP A 41 6.46 -0.16 -13.54
C TRP A 41 5.05 -0.21 -14.15
N ALA A 42 4.01 -0.14 -13.33
CA ALA A 42 2.64 -0.03 -13.83
C ALA A 42 2.45 1.21 -14.71
N SER A 43 3.04 2.36 -14.33
CA SER A 43 2.93 3.61 -15.11
C SER A 43 3.63 3.57 -16.46
N ILE A 44 4.62 2.69 -16.65
CA ILE A 44 5.32 2.50 -17.94
C ILE A 44 4.82 1.28 -18.73
N GLY A 45 3.72 0.64 -18.29
CA GLY A 45 3.04 -0.43 -19.03
C GLY A 45 3.48 -1.86 -18.69
N GLU A 46 4.21 -2.07 -17.60
CA GLU A 46 4.66 -3.42 -17.21
C GLU A 46 3.50 -4.35 -16.86
N CYS A 47 2.32 -3.82 -16.47
CA CYS A 47 1.15 -4.66 -16.22
C CYS A 47 0.73 -5.47 -17.46
N GLN A 48 1.02 -4.98 -18.66
CA GLN A 48 0.73 -5.66 -19.93
C GLN A 48 1.98 -6.33 -20.51
N LEU A 49 3.14 -5.66 -20.42
CA LEU A 49 4.40 -6.17 -20.99
C LEU A 49 5.00 -7.32 -20.17
N ASN A 50 4.69 -7.37 -18.86
CA ASN A 50 5.20 -8.33 -17.90
C ASN A 50 4.09 -8.78 -16.93
N GLU A 51 2.95 -9.13 -17.51
CA GLU A 51 1.72 -9.47 -16.80
C GLU A 51 1.91 -10.57 -15.75
N GLU A 52 2.66 -11.63 -16.08
CA GLU A 52 2.90 -12.76 -15.17
C GLU A 52 3.62 -12.30 -13.89
N TRP A 53 4.68 -11.50 -14.03
CA TRP A 53 5.42 -11.00 -12.86
C TRP A 53 4.61 -9.97 -12.08
N MET A 54 4.01 -9.02 -12.80
CA MET A 54 3.29 -7.91 -12.20
C MET A 54 2.00 -8.34 -11.51
N SER A 55 1.28 -9.33 -12.04
CA SER A 55 0.04 -9.84 -11.45
C SER A 55 0.24 -10.49 -10.07
N VAL A 56 1.44 -11.02 -9.79
CA VAL A 56 1.80 -11.61 -8.49
C VAL A 56 2.44 -10.60 -7.56
N ASN A 57 3.32 -9.74 -8.10
CA ASN A 57 4.15 -8.86 -7.28
C ASN A 57 3.63 -7.42 -7.16
N CYS A 58 2.69 -6.99 -7.99
CA CYS A 58 2.23 -5.61 -8.07
C CYS A 58 0.71 -5.53 -8.20
N GLN A 59 0.01 -6.30 -7.35
CA GLN A 59 -1.41 -6.56 -7.50
C GLN A 59 -2.28 -5.30 -7.38
N LEU A 60 -1.88 -4.36 -6.51
CA LEU A 60 -2.61 -3.10 -6.38
C LEU A 60 -2.28 -2.15 -7.53
N ALA A 61 -1.01 -2.08 -7.94
CA ALA A 61 -0.59 -1.21 -9.02
C ALA A 61 -1.20 -1.64 -10.38
N CYS A 62 -1.38 -2.95 -10.60
CA CYS A 62 -1.98 -3.49 -11.82
C CYS A 62 -3.48 -3.81 -11.70
N GLY A 63 -4.09 -3.59 -10.54
CA GLY A 63 -5.52 -3.86 -10.33
C GLY A 63 -5.89 -5.33 -10.46
N THR A 64 -4.95 -6.26 -10.23
CA THR A 64 -5.18 -7.71 -10.28
C THR A 64 -5.67 -8.29 -8.96
N CYS A 65 -5.90 -7.45 -7.95
CA CYS A 65 -6.59 -7.87 -6.74
C CYS A 65 -7.89 -8.58 -7.11
N LEU A 66 -8.01 -9.85 -6.77
CA LEU A 66 -9.31 -10.50 -6.76
C LEU A 66 -10.17 -9.73 -5.75
N ALA A 67 -11.28 -9.14 -6.20
CA ALA A 67 -12.32 -8.77 -5.27
C ALA A 67 -12.62 -10.05 -4.47
N GLY A 68 -12.48 -10.01 -3.14
CA GLY A 68 -13.03 -11.08 -2.30
C GLY A 68 -14.49 -11.30 -2.71
N PRO A 69 -15.07 -12.49 -2.44
CA PRO A 69 -16.40 -12.82 -2.92
C PRO A 69 -17.32 -11.64 -2.63
N ALA A 70 -17.84 -11.03 -3.69
CA ALA A 70 -18.87 -10.01 -3.60
C ALA A 70 -20.09 -10.74 -3.05
N THR A 71 -20.20 -10.82 -1.72
CA THR A 71 -21.44 -11.22 -1.08
C THR A 71 -22.41 -10.07 -1.31
N PRO A 72 -23.54 -10.30 -2.00
CA PRO A 72 -24.57 -9.28 -2.18
C PRO A 72 -25.16 -8.80 -0.85
#